data_AF-A0A1I3FNR3-F1
#
_entry.id   AF-A0A1I3FNR3-F1
#
_cell.length_a   1.000
_cell.length_b   1.000
_cell.length_c   1.000
_cell.angle_alpha   90.00
_cell.angle_beta   90.00
_cell.angle_gamma   90.00
#
_symmetry.space_group_name_H-M   'P 1'
#
loop_
_entity.id
_entity.type
_entity.pdbx_description
1 polymer ?
#
loop_
_entity_poly.entity_id
_entity_poly.type
_entity_poly.pdbx_seq_one_letter_code
_entity_poly.pdbx_strand_id
1 'polypeptide(L)'
;MEYSVIINMPIKYNFKQGKMRMKYMVDLNILKSEMERRGIRSVEELSERSRINKRELLLVLNGKQLPAMDIMVELASALELSPEKAKEIFFA
;
A
#
# COMPACT_ATOMS: atom_id res chain seq x y z
N MET A 1 -28.01 -7.31 -12.08
CA MET A 1 -28.19 -5.93 -11.61
C MET A 1 -28.71 -6.00 -10.20
N GLU A 2 -27.93 -5.48 -9.24
CA GLU A 2 -28.39 -4.48 -8.27
C GLU A 2 -27.20 -4.08 -7.43
N TYR A 3 -26.99 -2.77 -7.38
CA TYR A 3 -25.92 -2.10 -6.65
C TYR A 3 -26.35 -1.88 -5.21
N SER A 4 -25.39 -1.91 -4.30
CA SER A 4 -25.44 -1.08 -3.09
C SER A 4 -24.02 -0.85 -2.58
N VAL A 5 -23.49 0.32 -2.93
CA VAL A 5 -22.27 0.90 -2.37
C VAL A 5 -22.64 1.58 -1.07
N ILE A 6 -22.10 1.15 0.08
CA ILE A 6 -21.57 2.03 1.13
C ILE A 6 -20.55 1.20 1.91
N ILE A 7 -19.27 1.61 1.92
CA ILE A 7 -18.37 1.18 3.00
C ILE A 7 -17.58 2.38 3.53
N ASN A 8 -18.19 3.10 4.47
CA ASN A 8 -17.43 3.64 5.58
C ASN A 8 -16.84 2.43 6.32
N MET A 9 -15.51 2.28 6.29
CA MET A 9 -14.72 1.30 7.03
C MET A 9 -15.30 1.10 8.44
N PRO A 10 -15.72 -0.12 8.85
CA PRO A 10 -14.80 -1.17 9.30
C PRO A 10 -15.36 -2.60 9.13
N ILE A 11 -14.81 -3.49 8.28
CA ILE A 11 -15.43 -4.84 8.13
C ILE A 11 -14.48 -6.01 8.38
N LYS A 12 -14.86 -6.81 9.38
CA LYS A 12 -14.60 -8.24 9.55
C LYS A 12 -14.98 -9.00 8.27
N TYR A 13 -14.03 -9.68 7.63
CA TYR A 13 -14.34 -10.57 6.50
C TYR A 13 -14.29 -12.03 6.92
N ASN A 14 -15.41 -12.74 6.79
CA ASN A 14 -15.49 -14.19 6.92
C ASN A 14 -15.95 -14.78 5.57
N PHE A 15 -15.03 -15.43 4.86
CA PHE A 15 -15.26 -16.11 3.59
C PHE A 15 -15.41 -17.60 3.88
N LYS A 16 -16.63 -18.15 3.86
CA LYS A 16 -16.78 -19.60 3.76
C LYS A 16 -16.24 -20.02 2.38
N GLN A 17 -15.30 -20.97 2.40
CA GLN A 17 -14.55 -21.60 1.29
C GLN A 17 -13.16 -20.99 0.97
N GLY A 18 -12.15 -21.45 1.72
CA GLY A 18 -10.92 -22.03 1.13
C GLY A 18 -9.80 -21.15 0.57
N LYS A 19 -9.82 -19.81 0.71
CA LYS A 19 -8.64 -18.98 0.39
C LYS A 19 -8.23 -18.17 1.60
N MET A 20 -7.03 -18.44 2.14
CA MET A 20 -6.35 -17.52 3.04
C MET A 20 -6.31 -16.14 2.37
N ARG A 21 -7.13 -15.21 2.83
CA ARG A 21 -6.93 -13.80 2.52
C ARG A 21 -5.71 -13.39 3.33
N MET A 22 -4.54 -13.38 2.69
CA MET A 22 -3.40 -12.62 3.20
C MET A 22 -3.93 -11.20 3.41
N LYS A 23 -4.13 -10.83 4.67
CA LYS A 23 -4.55 -9.50 5.06
C LYS A 23 -3.28 -8.67 5.04
N TYR A 24 -2.93 -8.14 3.88
CA TYR A 24 -1.80 -7.25 3.76
C TYR A 24 -2.11 -5.93 4.48
N MET A 25 -1.27 -5.58 5.45
CA MET A 25 -1.28 -4.28 6.13
C MET A 25 -0.09 -3.49 5.66
N VAL A 26 -0.24 -2.16 5.62
CA VAL A 26 0.88 -1.27 5.29
C VAL A 26 1.37 -0.60 6.56
N ASP A 27 2.60 -0.89 6.95
CA ASP A 27 3.28 -0.13 8.00
C ASP A 27 3.78 1.21 7.42
N LEU A 28 2.97 2.25 7.66
CA LEU A 28 3.26 3.60 7.19
C LEU A 28 4.48 4.23 7.87
N ASN A 29 4.85 3.78 9.07
CA ASN A 29 6.01 4.31 9.77
C ASN A 29 7.29 3.83 9.10
N ILE A 30 7.35 2.52 8.82
CA ILE A 30 8.50 1.92 8.13
C ILE A 30 8.57 2.44 6.70
N LEU A 31 7.43 2.50 5.99
CA LEU A 31 7.38 3.03 4.63
C LEU A 31 7.92 4.48 4.54
N LYS A 32 7.49 5.36 5.46
CA LYS A 32 7.99 6.75 5.51
C LYS A 32 9.48 6.81 5.88
N SER A 33 9.94 5.96 6.80
CA SER A 33 11.36 5.89 7.14
C SER A 33 12.21 5.47 5.94
N GLU A 34 11.75 4.50 5.15
CA GLU A 34 12.45 4.09 3.92
C GLU A 34 12.43 5.16 2.83
N MET A 35 11.32 5.93 2.71
CA MET A 35 11.29 7.11 1.84
C MET A 35 12.34 8.14 2.25
N GLU A 36 12.42 8.49 3.53
CA GLU A 36 13.40 9.45 4.06
C GLU A 36 14.84 8.98 3.86
N ARG A 37 15.13 7.70 4.14
CA ARG A 37 16.46 7.09 3.92
C ARG A 37 16.93 7.23 2.47
N ARG A 38 15.99 7.21 1.52
CA ARG A 38 16.25 7.30 0.08
C ARG A 38 16.22 8.73 -0.46
N GLY A 39 16.05 9.71 0.44
CA GLY A 39 15.98 11.12 0.10
C GLY A 39 14.65 11.55 -0.53
N ILE A 40 13.65 10.66 -0.55
CA ILE A 40 12.32 10.96 -1.10
C ILE A 40 11.52 11.69 -0.03
N ARG A 41 11.38 13.01 -0.22
CA ARG A 41 10.72 13.90 0.77
C ARG A 41 9.31 14.29 0.38
N SER A 42 8.87 13.94 -0.83
CA SER A 42 7.57 14.32 -1.36
C SER A 42 6.86 13.15 -2.03
N VAL A 43 5.53 13.21 -2.02
CA VAL A 43 4.68 12.26 -2.76
C VAL A 43 4.85 12.48 -4.27
N GLU A 44 5.15 13.71 -4.68
CA GLU A 44 5.49 14.05 -6.04
C GLU A 44 6.68 13.23 -6.58
N GLU A 45 7.79 13.26 -5.85
CA GLU A 45 9.00 12.55 -6.25
C GLU A 45 8.78 11.02 -6.26
N LEU A 46 8.05 10.50 -5.27
CA LEU A 46 7.69 9.09 -5.23
C LEU A 46 6.83 8.69 -6.43
N SER A 47 5.88 9.54 -6.83
CA SER A 47 5.01 9.34 -7.99
C SER A 47 5.81 9.27 -9.29
N GLU A 48 6.78 10.15 -9.46
CA GLU A 48 7.64 10.19 -10.65
C GLU A 48 8.53 8.94 -10.73
N ARG A 49 9.10 8.49 -9.60
CA ARG A 49 9.94 7.29 -9.56
C ARG A 49 9.15 5.99 -9.73
N SER A 50 7.99 5.88 -9.10
CA SER A 50 7.16 4.66 -9.10
C SER A 50 6.16 4.58 -10.25
N ARG A 51 5.99 5.67 -11.02
CA ARG A 51 4.93 5.81 -12.03
C ARG A 51 3.51 5.62 -11.48
N ILE A 52 3.34 5.66 -10.15
CA ILE A 52 2.04 5.60 -9.49
C ILE A 52 1.47 7.00 -9.43
N ASN A 53 0.14 7.13 -9.56
CA ASN A 53 -0.53 8.41 -9.43
C ASN A 53 -0.35 9.02 -8.03
N LYS A 54 0.02 10.30 -7.94
CA LYS A 54 0.12 11.05 -6.66
C LYS A 54 -1.10 10.87 -5.77
N ARG A 55 -2.31 10.91 -6.34
CA ARG A 55 -3.56 10.76 -5.57
C ARG A 55 -3.64 9.42 -4.89
N GLU A 56 -3.20 8.36 -5.56
CA GLU A 56 -3.22 7.00 -5.04
C GLU A 56 -2.15 6.80 -3.96
N LEU A 57 -0.92 7.27 -4.21
CA LEU A 57 0.13 7.30 -3.19
C LEU A 57 -0.30 8.08 -1.95
N LEU A 58 -0.97 9.21 -2.12
CA LEU A 58 -1.44 10.05 -1.01
C LEU A 58 -2.54 9.35 -0.19
N LEU A 59 -3.38 8.53 -0.83
CA LEU A 59 -4.36 7.71 -0.11
C LEU A 59 -3.68 6.57 0.67
N VAL A 60 -2.65 5.95 0.09
CA VAL A 60 -1.86 4.89 0.72
C VAL A 60 -1.05 5.43 1.90
N LEU A 61 -0.26 6.49 1.71
CA LEU A 61 0.61 7.09 2.73
C LEU A 61 -0.16 7.70 3.91
N ASN A 62 -1.43 8.04 3.70
CA ASN A 62 -2.34 8.51 4.75
C ASN A 62 -3.16 7.37 5.39
N GLY A 63 -2.95 6.12 4.97
CA GLY A 63 -3.70 4.96 5.48
C GLY A 63 -5.19 4.96 5.12
N LYS A 64 -5.61 5.81 4.19
CA LYS A 64 -7.01 5.89 3.73
C LYS A 64 -7.36 4.76 2.77
N GLN A 65 -6.38 4.20 2.09
CA GLN A 65 -6.54 3.11 1.13
C GLN A 65 -5.37 2.12 1.24
N LEU A 66 -5.65 0.82 1.08
CA LEU A 66 -4.61 -0.18 0.92
C LEU A 66 -4.16 -0.22 -0.56
N PRO A 67 -2.85 -0.26 -0.84
CA PRO A 67 -2.35 -0.40 -2.19
C PRO A 67 -2.77 -1.76 -2.77
N ALA A 68 -2.96 -1.81 -4.08
CA ALA A 68 -3.07 -3.07 -4.80
C ALA A 68 -1.67 -3.70 -5.01
N MET A 69 -1.62 -4.96 -5.42
CA MET A 69 -0.36 -5.71 -5.53
C MET A 69 0.63 -5.07 -6.52
N ASP A 70 0.12 -4.61 -7.66
CA ASP A 70 0.86 -3.83 -8.66
C ASP A 70 1.48 -2.57 -8.04
N ILE A 71 0.68 -1.81 -7.27
CA ILE A 71 1.14 -0.62 -6.54
C ILE A 71 2.22 -0.97 -5.50
N MET A 72 2.08 -2.09 -4.79
CA MET A 72 3.11 -2.55 -3.84
C MET A 72 4.43 -2.89 -4.54
N VAL A 73 4.36 -3.55 -5.70
CA VAL A 73 5.55 -3.92 -6.49
C VAL A 73 6.24 -2.68 -7.03
N GLU A 74 5.49 -1.73 -7.58
CA GLU A 74 6.03 -0.46 -8.08
C GLU A 74 6.62 0.40 -6.95
N LEU A 75 5.96 0.45 -5.78
CA LEU A 75 6.51 1.10 -4.59
C LEU A 75 7.80 0.45 -4.11
N ALA A 76 7.82 -0.89 -4.01
CA ALA A 76 9.00 -1.62 -3.60
C ALA A 76 10.16 -1.42 -4.57
N SER A 77 9.88 -1.38 -5.87
CA SER A 77 10.86 -1.10 -6.91
C SER A 77 11.40 0.33 -6.82
N ALA A 78 10.52 1.33 -6.70
CA ALA A 78 10.90 2.75 -6.61
C ALA A 78 11.67 3.08 -5.33
N LEU A 79 11.35 2.37 -4.25
CA LEU A 79 12.06 2.41 -2.98
C LEU A 79 13.11 1.30 -2.88
N GLU A 80 13.54 0.71 -4.00
CA GLU A 80 14.49 -0.43 -4.14
C GLU A 80 14.56 -1.35 -2.90
N LEU A 81 13.39 -1.73 -2.37
CA LEU A 81 13.26 -2.44 -1.12
C LEU A 81 13.72 -3.88 -1.34
N SER A 82 14.43 -4.44 -0.35
CA SER A 82 14.66 -5.87 -0.35
C SER A 82 13.32 -6.61 -0.18
N PRO A 83 13.18 -7.85 -0.67
CA PRO A 83 11.97 -8.64 -0.49
C PRO A 83 11.54 -8.78 0.98
N GLU A 84 12.51 -8.88 1.89
CA GLU A 84 12.29 -8.95 3.34
C GLU A 84 11.68 -7.65 3.86
N LYS A 85 12.21 -6.50 3.40
CA LYS A 85 11.74 -5.19 3.82
C LYS A 85 10.36 -4.86 3.26
N ALA A 86 10.13 -5.21 1.99
CA ALA A 86 8.81 -5.10 1.38
C ALA A 86 7.77 -5.97 2.11
N LYS A 87 8.16 -7.17 2.55
CA LYS A 87 7.29 -8.02 3.37
C LYS A 87 6.97 -7.39 4.72
N GLU A 88 7.96 -6.82 5.40
CA GLU A 88 7.78 -6.11 6.67
C GLU A 88 6.83 -4.90 6.52
N ILE A 89 6.89 -4.20 5.37
CA ILE A 89 6.04 -3.04 5.12
C ILE A 89 4.64 -3.43 4.70
N PHE A 90 4.46 -4.35 3.76
CA PHE A 90 3.17 -4.62 3.11
C PHE A 90 2.43 -5.85 3.67
N PHE A 91 3.05 -6.65 4.53
CA PHE A 91 2.47 -7.86 5.10
C PHE A 91 2.66 -7.97 6.62
N ALA A 92 2.77 -6.82 7.30
CA ALA A 92 2.81 -6.73 8.77
C ALA A 92 1.56 -7.29 9.44
#